data_AF-A0AAE3SPD2-F1
#
_entry.id   AF-A0AAE3SPD2-F1
#
_cell.length_a   1.000
_cell.length_b   1.000
_cell.length_c   1.000
_cell.angle_alpha   90.00
_cell.angle_beta   90.00
_cell.angle_gamma   90.00
#
_symmetry.space_group_name_H-M   'P 1'
#
loop_
_entity.id
_entity.type
_entity.pdbx_description
1 polymer ?
#
loop_
_entity_poly.entity_id
_entity_poly.type
_entity_poly.pdbx_seq_one_letter_code
_entity_poly.pdbx_strand_id
1 'polypeptide(L)'
;MKKCQVFLLSALGAFLLLILAQCTEEEIITEEVIVENIIRDTLSLAEMLEDVTPLVFDEEPTAGNNLSFPVIWSDGFAKTLREPPVPGEVVLEGEWWYVWGEDPIDPSAPVFSCMPNSLMPSLCADGTEPGDGTSTVYRAYIQKVESNVWQADNFYATEPVNVDIIDWGDNLESIDWGINSMVRVEVVLYENLATPAVEYAMRHVDSWGIDEIHGLQTELDSTVLFGPGTQATVYSHNARLTIQKLNVPHDSISPEDLTWDSDLKMWTEAHGQGGEDLINEPILNQAVYEAEDGPGYYNAEVNVKGKIIYGYTWKVRHLNEDVGDYRITFSLDQDGGMVALNTFFDEFTEIFYAVEEEDAKIASTAHEDDGEGDDGEQSKGGVAKIDPVNNLTYMDITLKEGGGGQGGGGGSGQGNCGGSGGGGGGGDHH
;
A
#
# COMPACT_ATOMS: atom_id res chain seq x y z
N MET A 1 -31.45 50.89 2.84
CA MET A 1 -31.51 50.03 4.04
C MET A 1 -30.75 48.75 3.78
N LYS A 2 -29.58 48.56 4.41
CA LYS A 2 -28.84 47.32 4.69
C LYS A 2 -27.59 47.78 5.46
N LYS A 3 -27.64 47.78 6.79
CA LYS A 3 -27.07 46.77 7.71
C LYS A 3 -25.57 46.55 7.49
N CYS A 4 -24.74 46.90 8.47
CA CYS A 4 -23.97 45.89 9.21
C CYS A 4 -23.39 46.49 10.50
N GLN A 5 -23.12 45.60 11.45
CA GLN A 5 -23.04 45.78 12.89
C GLN A 5 -21.60 45.56 13.40
N VAL A 6 -21.28 46.19 14.54
CA VAL A 6 -20.56 45.62 15.70
C VAL A 6 -19.01 45.66 15.74
N PHE A 7 -18.56 46.42 16.76
CA PHE A 7 -17.45 46.27 17.73
C PHE A 7 -16.00 46.04 17.26
N LEU A 8 -15.03 46.94 17.52
CA LEU A 8 -14.34 47.34 18.79
C LEU A 8 -13.39 46.26 19.36
N LEU A 9 -12.08 46.55 19.33
CA LEU A 9 -11.10 46.54 20.43
C LEU A 9 -9.71 46.81 19.79
N SER A 10 -9.15 48.02 19.77
CA SER A 10 -8.47 48.73 20.87
C SER A 10 -7.46 47.87 21.66
N ALA A 11 -6.17 47.93 21.29
CA ALA A 11 -5.07 48.20 22.21
C ALA A 11 -3.74 48.35 21.44
N LEU A 12 -2.87 49.24 21.95
CA LEU A 12 -1.46 49.41 21.61
C LEU A 12 -1.10 50.11 20.30
N GLY A 13 -1.63 51.33 20.17
CA GLY A 13 -0.77 52.44 19.80
C GLY A 13 0.18 52.81 20.95
N ALA A 14 1.28 53.48 20.59
CA ALA A 14 2.21 54.20 21.45
C ALA A 14 3.36 53.41 22.09
N PHE A 15 4.36 53.04 21.28
CA PHE A 15 5.75 53.09 21.76
C PHE A 15 6.79 53.64 20.77
N LEU A 16 6.40 54.19 19.62
CA LEU A 16 7.37 54.76 18.68
C LEU A 16 7.10 56.25 18.40
N LEU A 17 6.91 56.99 19.48
CA LEU A 17 6.82 58.45 19.51
C LEU A 17 8.03 58.97 20.32
N LEU A 18 9.24 58.68 19.85
CA LEU A 18 10.48 59.15 20.49
C LEU A 18 11.70 59.19 19.55
N ILE A 19 11.49 59.63 18.31
CA ILE A 19 12.54 60.34 17.58
C ILE A 19 11.94 61.68 17.14
N LEU A 20 12.14 62.65 18.03
CA LEU A 20 11.95 64.08 17.85
C LEU A 20 12.46 64.51 16.47
N ALA A 21 11.63 65.16 15.66
CA ALA A 21 11.49 66.62 15.70
C ALA A 21 12.84 67.33 15.54
N GLN A 22 13.15 67.72 14.30
CA GLN A 22 13.82 68.97 13.94
C GLN A 22 13.73 69.21 12.42
N CYS A 23 13.60 70.50 12.06
CA CYS A 23 13.53 71.11 10.72
C CYS A 23 12.15 71.05 10.03
N THR A 24 11.23 71.98 10.29
CA THR A 24 11.09 73.38 9.77
C THR A 24 10.63 73.47 8.31
N GLU A 25 9.54 74.22 8.19
CA GLU A 25 8.92 74.88 7.03
C GLU A 25 7.90 74.09 6.21
N GLU A 26 6.78 74.79 6.02
CA GLU A 26 5.52 74.35 5.47
C GLU A 26 5.66 73.94 4.01
N GLU A 27 5.19 72.73 3.68
CA GLU A 27 4.56 72.51 2.40
C GLU A 27 3.28 71.71 2.63
N ILE A 28 2.16 72.40 2.40
CA ILE A 28 0.82 71.84 2.40
C ILE A 28 0.75 70.91 1.20
N ILE A 29 0.93 69.61 1.43
CA ILE A 29 0.65 68.59 0.44
C ILE A 29 -0.82 68.20 0.63
N THR A 30 -1.61 68.57 -0.36
CA THR A 30 -3.03 68.26 -0.48
C THR A 30 -3.27 66.74 -0.47
N GLU A 31 -4.42 66.33 0.07
CA GLU A 31 -4.90 64.93 0.19
C GLU A 31 -5.00 64.15 -1.15
N GLU A 32 -4.58 64.74 -2.27
CA GLU A 32 -4.63 64.14 -3.60
C GLU A 32 -3.37 63.31 -3.94
N VAL A 33 -2.25 63.50 -3.24
CA VAL A 33 -0.98 62.81 -3.53
C VAL A 33 -0.83 61.46 -2.79
N ILE A 34 -1.59 61.23 -1.71
CA ILE A 34 -1.55 59.94 -0.99
C ILE A 34 -2.32 58.86 -1.75
N VAL A 35 -3.31 59.25 -2.56
CA VAL A 35 -4.12 58.29 -3.33
C VAL A 35 -3.35 57.76 -4.55
N GLU A 36 -2.50 58.55 -5.21
CA GLU A 36 -1.73 58.06 -6.37
C GLU A 36 -0.59 57.11 -6.00
N ASN A 37 0.06 57.27 -4.84
CA ASN A 37 1.13 56.35 -4.43
C ASN A 37 0.60 55.05 -3.82
N ILE A 38 -0.57 55.06 -3.17
CA ILE A 38 -1.21 53.81 -2.71
C ILE A 38 -1.81 53.03 -3.89
N ILE A 39 -2.34 53.72 -4.91
CA ILE A 39 -2.87 53.06 -6.11
C ILE A 39 -1.73 52.50 -6.98
N ARG A 40 -0.56 53.16 -7.06
CA ARG A 40 0.60 52.61 -7.79
C ARG A 40 1.20 51.35 -7.16
N ASP A 41 1.29 51.27 -5.83
CA ASP A 41 1.84 50.08 -5.16
C ASP A 41 0.83 48.92 -5.08
N THR A 42 -0.48 49.20 -5.10
CA THR A 42 -1.51 48.13 -5.13
C THR A 42 -1.78 47.58 -6.54
N LEU A 43 -1.59 48.39 -7.59
CA LEU A 43 -1.60 47.90 -8.97
C LEU A 43 -0.38 47.02 -9.29
N SER A 44 0.78 47.31 -8.69
CA SER A 44 1.96 46.45 -8.78
C SER A 44 1.73 45.06 -8.18
N LEU A 45 1.00 44.95 -7.06
CA LEU A 45 0.75 43.64 -6.43
C LEU A 45 -0.32 42.85 -7.18
N ALA A 46 -1.38 43.51 -7.67
CA ALA A 46 -2.46 42.85 -8.40
C ALA A 46 -2.03 42.39 -9.80
N GLU A 47 -1.20 43.16 -10.51
CA GLU A 47 -0.61 42.75 -11.80
C GLU A 47 0.48 41.67 -11.61
N MET A 48 1.17 41.62 -10.47
CA MET A 48 2.06 40.50 -10.10
C MET A 48 1.31 39.22 -9.67
N LEU A 49 0.02 39.31 -9.35
CA LEU A 49 -0.85 38.20 -8.96
C LEU A 49 -1.65 37.62 -10.14
N GLU A 50 -1.80 38.35 -11.23
CA GLU A 50 -2.42 37.84 -12.48
C GLU A 50 -1.47 37.00 -13.33
N ASP A 51 -0.16 37.04 -13.08
CA ASP A 51 0.85 36.18 -13.72
C ASP A 51 1.34 35.04 -12.81
N VAL A 52 0.56 34.73 -11.76
CA VAL A 52 0.64 33.42 -11.13
C VAL A 52 -0.15 32.48 -12.04
N THR A 53 0.46 32.09 -13.15
CA THR A 53 0.18 30.76 -13.67
C THR A 53 0.28 29.82 -12.47
N PRO A 54 -0.74 29.02 -12.13
CA PRO A 54 -0.51 27.91 -11.24
C PRO A 54 0.73 27.22 -11.80
N LEU A 55 1.71 26.91 -10.95
CA LEU A 55 2.70 25.92 -11.33
C LEU A 55 1.88 24.68 -11.66
N VAL A 56 1.58 24.53 -12.95
CA VAL A 56 1.35 23.25 -13.55
C VAL A 56 2.69 22.60 -13.30
N PHE A 57 2.78 21.85 -12.20
CA PHE A 57 3.65 20.71 -12.18
C PHE A 57 3.20 19.95 -13.42
N ASP A 58 3.94 20.08 -14.52
CA ASP A 58 3.83 19.09 -15.59
C ASP A 58 3.93 17.77 -14.83
N GLU A 59 2.87 16.95 -14.88
CA GLU A 59 2.91 15.64 -14.24
C GLU A 59 4.18 14.98 -14.76
N GLU A 60 5.19 14.87 -13.89
CA GLU A 60 6.43 14.22 -14.26
C GLU A 60 6.02 12.81 -14.73
N PRO A 61 6.62 12.31 -15.82
CA PRO A 61 6.33 10.95 -16.25
C PRO A 61 6.55 10.01 -15.06
N THR A 62 5.53 9.22 -14.74
CA THR A 62 5.59 8.33 -13.59
C THR A 62 6.73 7.34 -13.79
N ALA A 63 7.73 7.40 -12.91
CA ALA A 63 8.85 6.49 -12.91
C ALA A 63 8.47 5.17 -12.23
N GLY A 64 9.31 4.14 -12.38
CA GLY A 64 9.16 2.88 -11.65
C GLY A 64 9.37 3.03 -10.13
N ASN A 65 9.12 1.94 -9.40
CA ASN A 65 9.43 1.88 -7.98
C ASN A 65 10.95 1.85 -7.73
N ASN A 66 11.35 2.34 -6.56
CA ASN A 66 12.71 2.29 -6.05
C ASN A 66 12.84 1.11 -5.07
N LEU A 67 14.03 0.52 -4.92
CA LEU A 67 14.25 -0.43 -3.83
C LEU A 67 14.52 0.31 -2.53
N SER A 68 13.74 0.02 -1.50
CA SER A 68 13.99 0.41 -0.11
C SER A 68 14.49 -0.75 0.73
N PHE A 69 14.10 -1.97 0.36
CA PHE A 69 14.44 -3.19 1.07
C PHE A 69 15.53 -3.97 0.29
N PRO A 70 16.52 -4.56 0.97
CA PRO A 70 17.58 -5.29 0.29
C PRO A 70 17.06 -6.47 -0.54
N VAL A 71 17.78 -6.84 -1.60
CA VAL A 71 17.38 -7.93 -2.52
C VAL A 71 18.52 -8.89 -2.81
N ILE A 72 18.23 -10.19 -2.74
CA ILE A 72 19.11 -11.26 -3.22
C ILE A 72 18.60 -11.76 -4.57
N TRP A 73 19.40 -11.60 -5.62
CA TRP A 73 19.19 -12.22 -6.93
C TRP A 73 19.71 -13.66 -6.89
N SER A 74 18.88 -14.58 -6.42
CA SER A 74 19.33 -15.92 -6.01
C SER A 74 19.73 -16.82 -7.20
N ASP A 75 18.95 -16.82 -8.29
CA ASP A 75 19.17 -17.70 -9.45
C ASP A 75 20.17 -17.14 -10.49
N GLY A 76 20.89 -16.05 -10.17
CA GLY A 76 21.79 -15.41 -11.13
C GLY A 76 21.07 -14.58 -12.21
N PHE A 77 19.78 -14.29 -12.02
CA PHE A 77 19.01 -13.38 -12.87
C PHE A 77 18.49 -12.21 -12.04
N ALA A 78 18.66 -10.99 -12.53
CA ALA A 78 18.19 -9.78 -11.86
C ALA A 78 17.15 -9.05 -12.71
N LYS A 79 16.20 -8.40 -12.04
CA LYS A 79 15.28 -7.46 -12.68
C LYS A 79 16.02 -6.15 -12.98
N THR A 80 15.58 -5.45 -14.02
CA THR A 80 16.09 -4.10 -14.28
C THR A 80 15.53 -3.15 -13.22
N LEU A 81 16.43 -2.49 -12.50
CA LEU A 81 16.09 -1.47 -11.50
C LEU A 81 16.22 -0.07 -12.08
N ARG A 82 15.70 0.92 -11.36
CA ARG A 82 16.07 2.31 -11.60
C ARG A 82 17.51 2.51 -11.16
N GLU A 83 18.27 3.28 -11.91
CA GLU A 83 19.65 3.57 -11.56
C GLU A 83 19.83 5.07 -11.31
N PRO A 84 20.43 5.47 -10.16
CA PRO A 84 20.85 6.84 -9.97
C PRO A 84 21.98 7.19 -10.98
N PRO A 85 22.20 8.47 -11.31
CA PRO A 85 23.28 8.90 -12.21
C PRO A 85 24.67 8.42 -11.77
N VAL A 86 24.86 8.25 -10.46
CA VAL A 86 26.05 7.66 -9.86
C VAL A 86 25.62 6.43 -9.06
N PRO A 87 26.15 5.24 -9.36
CA PRO A 87 25.80 4.02 -8.64
C PRO A 87 26.00 4.15 -7.12
N GLY A 88 24.98 3.78 -6.36
CA GLY A 88 24.99 3.84 -4.89
C GLY A 88 24.68 5.21 -4.29
N GLU A 89 24.42 6.24 -5.10
CA GLU A 89 23.96 7.53 -4.60
C GLU A 89 22.42 7.61 -4.53
N VAL A 90 21.94 8.46 -3.61
CA VAL A 90 20.53 8.80 -3.46
C VAL A 90 20.30 10.17 -4.11
N VAL A 91 19.37 10.25 -5.04
CA VAL A 91 18.94 11.49 -5.69
C VAL A 91 17.56 11.87 -5.15
N LEU A 92 17.45 13.06 -4.55
CA LEU A 92 16.26 13.55 -3.86
C LEU A 92 15.94 14.98 -4.30
N GLU A 93 15.69 15.16 -5.60
CA GLU A 93 15.44 16.47 -6.21
C GLU A 93 13.95 16.70 -6.53
N GLY A 94 13.13 15.66 -6.37
CA GLY A 94 11.69 15.68 -6.69
C GLY A 94 10.80 16.01 -5.50
N GLU A 95 9.53 15.63 -5.66
CA GLU A 95 8.48 15.86 -4.67
C GLU A 95 8.78 15.17 -3.33
N TRP A 96 8.45 15.86 -2.24
CA TRP A 96 8.54 15.33 -0.88
C TRP A 96 7.43 15.91 0.01
N TRP A 97 7.03 15.14 1.02
CA TRP A 97 5.97 15.51 1.96
C TRP A 97 6.49 15.44 3.39
N TYR A 98 5.89 16.21 4.30
CA TYR A 98 6.08 16.02 5.73
C TYR A 98 5.29 14.80 6.19
N VAL A 99 5.91 13.97 7.04
CA VAL A 99 5.27 12.80 7.66
C VAL A 99 5.64 12.73 9.14
N TRP A 100 4.72 12.27 9.98
CA TRP A 100 4.96 12.11 11.41
C TRP A 100 4.08 11.01 12.00
N GLY A 101 4.33 10.65 13.26
CA GLY A 101 3.57 9.62 13.96
C GLY A 101 4.06 8.20 13.67
N GLU A 102 3.25 7.24 14.08
CA GLU A 102 3.44 5.82 13.79
C GLU A 102 2.83 5.50 12.42
N ASP A 103 3.49 4.61 11.67
CA ASP A 103 2.98 4.22 10.36
C ASP A 103 1.70 3.39 10.56
N PRO A 104 0.62 3.73 9.84
CA PRO A 104 -0.63 3.01 10.00
C PRO A 104 -0.48 1.58 9.46
N ILE A 105 -0.88 0.61 10.28
CA ILE A 105 -0.86 -0.81 9.92
C ILE A 105 -2.16 -1.20 9.19
N ASP A 106 -3.28 -0.53 9.51
CA ASP A 106 -4.61 -0.78 8.93
C ASP A 106 -5.12 0.46 8.15
N PRO A 107 -5.78 0.24 7.00
CA PRO A 107 -6.44 1.30 6.22
C PRO A 107 -7.38 2.26 6.96
N SER A 108 -7.96 1.87 8.09
CA SER A 108 -8.83 2.77 8.86
C SER A 108 -8.05 3.74 9.76
N ALA A 109 -6.76 3.48 9.99
CA ALA A 109 -5.91 4.35 10.77
C ALA A 109 -5.57 5.65 10.00
N PRO A 110 -5.49 6.79 10.70
CA PRO A 110 -5.16 8.05 10.08
C PRO A 110 -3.71 8.06 9.58
N VAL A 111 -3.52 8.46 8.33
CA VAL A 111 -2.21 8.81 7.79
C VAL A 111 -1.89 10.25 8.17
N PHE A 112 -0.73 10.49 8.76
CA PHE A 112 -0.31 11.80 9.23
C PHE A 112 0.78 12.37 8.33
N SER A 113 0.35 13.13 7.33
CA SER A 113 1.23 13.78 6.37
C SER A 113 0.70 15.14 5.92
N CYS A 114 1.58 15.96 5.35
CA CYS A 114 1.16 17.15 4.63
C CYS A 114 2.18 17.52 3.53
N MET A 115 1.67 17.97 2.38
CA MET A 115 2.50 18.56 1.34
C MET A 115 3.07 19.91 1.81
N PRO A 116 4.33 20.26 1.49
CA PRO A 116 4.89 21.56 1.83
C PRO A 116 4.22 22.71 1.07
N ASN A 117 4.20 23.90 1.68
CA ASN A 117 3.71 25.10 1.02
C ASN A 117 4.70 25.59 -0.05
N SER A 118 4.17 25.97 -1.21
CA SER A 118 4.97 26.40 -2.36
C SER A 118 5.71 27.72 -2.18
N LEU A 119 5.23 28.61 -1.30
CA LEU A 119 5.86 29.92 -1.00
C LEU A 119 6.70 29.89 0.27
N MET A 120 6.29 29.08 1.26
CA MET A 120 6.97 28.93 2.54
C MET A 120 7.15 27.44 2.89
N PRO A 121 8.17 26.74 2.34
CA PRO A 121 8.32 25.30 2.47
C PRO A 121 8.46 24.76 3.90
N SER A 122 8.62 25.63 4.90
CA SER A 122 8.62 25.27 6.34
C SER A 122 7.22 25.00 6.91
N LEU A 123 6.15 25.31 6.16
CA LEU A 123 4.76 25.09 6.54
C LEU A 123 4.12 24.06 5.62
N CYS A 124 3.04 23.43 6.08
CA CYS A 124 2.14 22.64 5.26
C CYS A 124 1.44 23.54 4.22
N ALA A 125 0.93 22.95 3.14
CA ALA A 125 0.26 23.66 2.05
C ALA A 125 -0.91 24.55 2.52
N ASP A 126 -1.59 24.17 3.60
CA ASP A 126 -2.66 24.92 4.25
C ASP A 126 -2.19 26.07 5.17
N GLY A 127 -0.88 26.25 5.33
CA GLY A 127 -0.25 27.27 6.16
C GLY A 127 -0.03 26.87 7.62
N THR A 128 -0.32 25.62 8.00
CA THR A 128 -0.07 25.11 9.36
C THR A 128 1.38 24.65 9.54
N GLU A 129 1.83 24.58 10.80
CA GLU A 129 3.12 23.96 11.12
C GLU A 129 2.98 22.42 11.02
N PRO A 130 3.95 21.72 10.40
CA PRO A 130 3.89 20.27 10.27
C PRO A 130 4.06 19.58 11.62
N GLY A 131 3.37 18.46 11.82
CA GLY A 131 3.41 17.67 13.05
C GLY A 131 2.21 17.89 13.98
N ASP A 132 2.16 17.08 15.04
CA ASP A 132 1.13 17.13 16.10
C ASP A 132 1.65 17.76 17.41
N GLY A 133 2.90 18.25 17.42
CA GLY A 133 3.58 18.80 18.59
C GLY A 133 4.19 17.77 19.57
N THR A 134 4.06 16.47 19.27
CA THR A 134 4.56 15.36 20.10
C THR A 134 5.43 14.38 19.32
N SER A 135 5.00 14.05 18.10
CA SER A 135 5.67 13.14 17.17
C SER A 135 6.84 13.84 16.50
N THR A 136 7.86 13.05 16.16
CA THR A 136 8.97 13.55 15.34
C THR A 136 8.50 13.69 13.90
N VAL A 137 8.81 14.83 13.28
CA VAL A 137 8.47 15.13 11.89
C VAL A 137 9.66 14.80 11.00
N TYR A 138 9.39 14.10 9.92
CA TYR A 138 10.34 13.72 8.89
C TYR A 138 9.91 14.29 7.53
N ARG A 139 10.80 14.17 6.55
CA ARG A 139 10.43 14.28 5.14
C ARG A 139 10.34 12.88 4.53
N ALA A 140 9.39 12.69 3.62
CA ALA A 140 9.27 11.52 2.78
C ALA A 140 9.38 11.96 1.31
N TYR A 141 10.46 11.58 0.64
CA TYR A 141 10.65 11.85 -0.79
C TYR A 141 9.88 10.82 -1.61
N ILE A 142 8.93 11.30 -2.40
CA ILE A 142 7.91 10.45 -3.01
C ILE A 142 8.51 9.51 -4.05
N GLN A 143 8.12 8.24 -3.98
CA GLN A 143 8.49 7.22 -4.96
C GLN A 143 7.71 7.41 -6.27
N LYS A 144 8.19 6.80 -7.37
CA LYS A 144 7.62 6.94 -8.73
C LYS A 144 7.73 8.36 -9.30
N VAL A 145 8.49 9.24 -8.65
CA VAL A 145 8.91 10.54 -9.16
C VAL A 145 10.27 10.36 -9.84
N GLU A 146 10.42 10.86 -11.08
CA GLU A 146 11.63 10.65 -11.89
C GLU A 146 12.86 11.25 -11.20
N SER A 147 12.69 12.45 -10.64
CA SER A 147 13.71 13.22 -9.91
C SER A 147 14.05 12.65 -8.51
N ASN A 148 13.38 11.58 -8.07
CA ASN A 148 13.72 10.86 -6.85
C ASN A 148 14.15 9.42 -7.14
N VAL A 149 15.44 9.12 -7.01
CA VAL A 149 16.03 7.81 -7.33
C VAL A 149 16.88 7.32 -6.17
N TRP A 150 16.61 6.10 -5.70
CA TRP A 150 17.42 5.41 -4.71
C TRP A 150 17.28 3.91 -4.92
N GLN A 151 18.28 3.12 -4.51
CA GLN A 151 18.21 1.66 -4.57
C GLN A 151 18.92 1.09 -3.35
N ALA A 152 18.18 0.34 -2.53
CA ALA A 152 18.74 -0.48 -1.47
C ALA A 152 19.78 -1.48 -2.03
N ASP A 153 20.58 -2.04 -1.12
CA ASP A 153 21.56 -3.03 -1.49
C ASP A 153 20.90 -4.20 -2.21
N ASN A 154 21.44 -4.54 -3.37
CA ASN A 154 21.00 -5.70 -4.13
C ASN A 154 22.22 -6.40 -4.71
N PHE A 155 22.22 -7.73 -4.63
CA PHE A 155 23.40 -8.51 -4.99
C PHE A 155 23.01 -9.92 -5.43
N TYR A 156 23.86 -10.50 -6.27
CA TYR A 156 23.73 -11.90 -6.68
C TYR A 156 24.18 -12.81 -5.55
N ALA A 157 23.43 -13.89 -5.34
CA ALA A 157 23.87 -14.94 -4.44
C ALA A 157 25.13 -15.62 -4.99
N THR A 158 26.10 -15.88 -4.10
CA THR A 158 27.32 -16.63 -4.45
C THR A 158 27.26 -18.08 -4.00
N GLU A 159 26.31 -18.41 -3.13
CA GLU A 159 26.05 -19.73 -2.57
C GLU A 159 24.55 -20.02 -2.68
N PRO A 160 24.09 -21.27 -2.45
CA PRO A 160 22.67 -21.59 -2.32
C PRO A 160 21.97 -20.71 -1.28
N VAL A 161 20.77 -20.23 -1.61
CA VAL A 161 19.94 -19.39 -0.73
C VAL A 161 18.82 -20.25 -0.15
N ASN A 162 18.72 -20.28 1.18
CA ASN A 162 17.69 -21.02 1.90
C ASN A 162 16.74 -20.03 2.56
N VAL A 163 15.56 -19.84 1.96
CA VAL A 163 14.58 -18.87 2.44
C VAL A 163 14.23 -19.17 3.89
N ASP A 164 14.36 -18.15 4.75
CA ASP A 164 14.02 -18.27 6.16
C ASP A 164 12.53 -18.02 6.40
N ILE A 165 11.94 -17.08 5.65
CA ILE A 165 10.56 -16.62 5.89
C ILE A 165 9.80 -16.48 4.57
N ILE A 166 8.56 -16.95 4.54
CA ILE A 166 7.61 -16.79 3.45
C ILE A 166 6.40 -16.00 3.95
N ASP A 167 6.00 -14.98 3.22
CA ASP A 167 4.83 -14.13 3.50
C ASP A 167 3.84 -14.26 2.32
N TRP A 168 2.66 -14.84 2.58
CA TRP A 168 1.60 -15.10 1.57
C TRP A 168 0.62 -13.93 1.41
N GLY A 169 0.87 -12.80 2.08
CA GLY A 169 -0.04 -11.67 2.10
C GLY A 169 -1.27 -11.93 2.98
N ASP A 170 -1.63 -10.91 3.75
CA ASP A 170 -2.77 -10.88 4.67
C ASP A 170 -4.12 -11.31 4.04
N ASN A 171 -4.37 -10.87 2.80
CA ASN A 171 -5.66 -11.03 2.14
C ASN A 171 -6.07 -12.49 1.91
N LEU A 172 -5.11 -13.41 1.73
CA LEU A 172 -5.42 -14.84 1.54
C LEU A 172 -5.66 -15.56 2.87
N GLU A 173 -5.09 -15.06 3.95
CA GLU A 173 -5.15 -15.64 5.29
C GLU A 173 -6.39 -15.19 6.07
N SER A 174 -6.91 -13.99 5.80
CA SER A 174 -7.96 -13.37 6.63
C SER A 174 -9.40 -13.62 6.16
N ILE A 175 -9.67 -13.85 4.87
CA ILE A 175 -11.06 -13.91 4.36
C ILE A 175 -11.31 -15.00 3.30
N ASP A 176 -12.53 -15.55 3.35
CA ASP A 176 -13.09 -16.34 2.25
C ASP A 176 -13.59 -15.43 1.12
N TRP A 177 -13.39 -15.88 -0.12
CA TRP A 177 -13.67 -15.05 -1.30
C TRP A 177 -14.92 -15.51 -2.05
N GLY A 178 -15.64 -14.56 -2.65
CA GLY A 178 -16.75 -14.87 -3.54
C GLY A 178 -16.28 -15.15 -4.96
N ILE A 179 -17.08 -15.91 -5.72
CA ILE A 179 -16.82 -16.18 -7.15
C ILE A 179 -16.76 -14.93 -8.05
N ASN A 180 -17.19 -13.76 -7.55
CA ASN A 180 -17.12 -12.48 -8.26
C ASN A 180 -15.95 -11.60 -7.82
N SER A 181 -15.10 -12.09 -6.92
CA SER A 181 -13.99 -11.33 -6.36
C SER A 181 -12.82 -11.17 -7.34
N MET A 182 -12.01 -10.16 -7.06
CA MET A 182 -10.65 -10.05 -7.57
C MET A 182 -9.71 -10.36 -6.41
N VAL A 183 -9.07 -11.51 -6.45
CA VAL A 183 -8.17 -11.96 -5.40
C VAL A 183 -6.75 -11.59 -5.81
N ARG A 184 -6.01 -10.91 -4.93
CA ARG A 184 -4.58 -10.69 -5.12
C ARG A 184 -3.84 -11.85 -4.46
N VAL A 185 -3.03 -12.53 -5.24
CA VAL A 185 -2.12 -13.56 -4.76
C VAL A 185 -0.74 -12.94 -4.76
N GLU A 186 -0.19 -12.74 -3.57
CA GLU A 186 1.09 -12.07 -3.37
C GLU A 186 1.97 -12.93 -2.47
N VAL A 187 3.21 -13.16 -2.87
CA VAL A 187 4.18 -13.92 -2.07
C VAL A 187 5.46 -13.10 -1.96
N VAL A 188 6.05 -13.06 -0.76
CA VAL A 188 7.39 -12.52 -0.54
C VAL A 188 8.24 -13.57 0.16
N LEU A 189 9.47 -13.73 -0.32
CA LEU A 189 10.47 -14.61 0.28
C LEU A 189 11.52 -13.74 0.97
N TYR A 190 11.95 -14.11 2.17
CA TYR A 190 13.00 -13.41 2.91
C TYR A 190 14.12 -14.35 3.35
N GLU A 191 15.32 -13.77 3.39
CA GLU A 191 16.54 -14.35 3.97
C GLU A 191 17.03 -13.42 5.08
N ASN A 192 17.40 -13.97 6.22
CA ASN A 192 18.09 -13.23 7.27
C ASN A 192 19.56 -13.04 6.92
N LEU A 193 20.03 -11.81 7.01
CA LEU A 193 21.41 -11.45 6.68
C LEU A 193 22.29 -11.48 7.92
N ALA A 194 23.39 -12.24 7.83
CA ALA A 194 24.43 -12.22 8.86
C ALA A 194 25.18 -10.87 8.93
N THR A 195 25.27 -10.16 7.80
CA THR A 195 25.84 -8.82 7.72
C THR A 195 24.76 -7.87 7.23
N PRO A 196 24.43 -6.81 7.98
CA PRO A 196 23.41 -5.85 7.55
C PRO A 196 23.75 -5.24 6.19
N ALA A 197 22.73 -5.16 5.33
CA ALA A 197 22.78 -4.48 4.04
C ALA A 197 22.11 -3.11 4.14
N VAL A 198 22.33 -2.25 3.14
CA VAL A 198 21.65 -0.95 3.06
C VAL A 198 20.16 -1.16 2.82
N GLU A 199 19.38 -0.90 3.86
CA GLU A 199 17.93 -0.77 3.82
C GLU A 199 17.57 0.69 4.08
N TYR A 200 16.69 1.25 3.27
CA TYR A 200 16.20 2.60 3.43
C TYR A 200 14.89 2.63 4.21
N ALA A 201 14.79 3.53 5.18
CA ALA A 201 13.52 3.76 5.86
C ALA A 201 12.52 4.37 4.87
N MET A 202 11.37 3.73 4.72
CA MET A 202 10.23 4.22 3.93
C MET A 202 9.07 4.55 4.86
N ARG A 203 8.30 5.57 4.48
CA ARG A 203 7.09 5.98 5.20
C ARG A 203 5.89 5.95 4.26
N HIS A 204 4.77 5.51 4.80
CA HIS A 204 3.47 5.70 4.15
C HIS A 204 3.10 7.19 4.20
N VAL A 205 2.77 7.78 3.05
CA VAL A 205 2.54 9.21 2.89
C VAL A 205 1.06 9.50 2.71
N ASP A 206 0.37 8.78 1.82
CA ASP A 206 -1.04 9.04 1.52
C ASP A 206 -1.72 7.82 0.87
N SER A 207 -3.06 7.83 0.93
CA SER A 207 -3.96 6.91 0.24
C SER A 207 -3.72 5.41 0.53
N TRP A 208 -4.46 4.52 -0.11
CA TRP A 208 -4.38 3.07 0.08
C TRP A 208 -4.57 2.33 -1.24
N GLY A 209 -4.11 1.08 -1.29
CA GLY A 209 -4.29 0.21 -2.45
C GLY A 209 -3.50 0.69 -3.68
N ILE A 210 -4.18 0.95 -4.80
CA ILE A 210 -3.48 1.29 -6.06
C ILE A 210 -2.93 2.72 -6.09
N ASP A 211 -3.53 3.60 -5.29
CA ASP A 211 -3.17 5.01 -5.20
C ASP A 211 -2.25 5.28 -4.00
N GLU A 212 -1.81 4.22 -3.30
CA GLU A 212 -0.92 4.28 -2.14
C GLU A 212 0.40 4.98 -2.48
N ILE A 213 0.79 5.94 -1.65
CA ILE A 213 2.00 6.76 -1.81
C ILE A 213 2.97 6.48 -0.68
N HIS A 214 4.20 6.12 -1.03
CA HIS A 214 5.30 5.94 -0.09
C HIS A 214 6.49 6.81 -0.48
N GLY A 215 7.32 7.16 0.49
CA GLY A 215 8.52 7.93 0.23
C GLY A 215 9.70 7.59 1.14
N LEU A 216 10.90 7.88 0.63
CA LEU A 216 12.15 7.72 1.35
C LEU A 216 12.21 8.69 2.52
N GLN A 217 12.39 8.17 3.72
CA GLN A 217 12.44 8.96 4.93
C GLN A 217 13.78 9.66 5.11
N THR A 218 13.75 10.96 5.42
CA THR A 218 14.90 11.74 5.84
C THR A 218 14.59 12.56 7.09
N GLU A 219 15.64 12.98 7.79
CA GLU A 219 15.53 14.12 8.71
C GLU A 219 15.16 15.40 7.95
N LEU A 220 14.78 16.46 8.68
CA LEU A 220 14.40 17.75 8.09
C LEU A 220 15.54 18.45 7.35
N ASP A 221 16.79 18.11 7.68
CA ASP A 221 17.98 18.58 6.97
C ASP A 221 18.33 17.75 5.73
N SER A 222 17.49 16.78 5.37
CA SER A 222 17.65 15.84 4.24
C SER A 222 18.68 14.73 4.48
N THR A 223 19.09 14.49 5.72
CA THR A 223 19.88 13.31 6.08
C THR A 223 19.02 12.05 5.93
N VAL A 224 19.45 11.11 5.08
CA VAL A 224 18.74 9.86 4.81
C VAL A 224 18.73 8.95 6.04
N LEU A 225 17.58 8.35 6.30
CA LEU A 225 17.41 7.38 7.38
C LEU A 225 17.37 5.94 6.83
N PHE A 226 17.94 5.02 7.60
CA PHE A 226 18.11 3.62 7.22
C PHE A 226 17.29 2.71 8.11
N GLY A 227 16.80 1.62 7.51
CA GLY A 227 16.20 0.50 8.21
C GLY A 227 17.25 -0.40 8.88
N PRO A 228 16.82 -1.50 9.53
CA PRO A 228 17.73 -2.42 10.19
C PRO A 228 18.69 -3.12 9.23
N GLY A 229 18.26 -3.42 8.00
CA GLY A 229 19.10 -4.06 6.98
C GLY A 229 19.44 -5.51 7.29
N THR A 230 18.77 -6.14 8.26
CA THR A 230 19.08 -7.50 8.73
C THR A 230 18.37 -8.59 7.94
N GLN A 231 17.56 -8.22 6.95
CA GLN A 231 16.84 -9.14 6.07
C GLN A 231 16.89 -8.62 4.63
N ALA A 232 16.79 -9.54 3.68
CA ALA A 232 16.63 -9.22 2.26
C ALA A 232 15.47 -10.03 1.68
N THR A 233 14.78 -9.44 0.70
CA THR A 233 13.85 -10.20 -0.13
C THR A 233 14.60 -11.07 -1.14
N VAL A 234 14.10 -12.27 -1.39
CA VAL A 234 14.74 -13.24 -2.29
C VAL A 234 13.99 -13.31 -3.61
N TYR A 235 14.70 -12.97 -4.69
CA TYR A 235 14.21 -13.15 -6.05
C TYR A 235 14.76 -14.44 -6.67
N SER A 236 13.84 -15.33 -7.04
CA SER A 236 14.04 -16.52 -7.85
C SER A 236 13.35 -16.29 -9.19
N HIS A 237 14.10 -16.50 -10.27
CA HIS A 237 13.55 -16.44 -11.62
C HIS A 237 12.73 -17.69 -11.95
N ASN A 238 12.94 -18.77 -11.20
CA ASN A 238 12.28 -20.07 -11.36
C ASN A 238 10.96 -20.19 -10.56
N ALA A 239 10.47 -19.11 -9.95
CA ALA A 239 9.20 -19.11 -9.24
C ALA A 239 8.01 -19.35 -10.18
N ARG A 240 7.05 -20.16 -9.73
CA ARG A 240 5.82 -20.53 -10.44
C ARG A 240 4.62 -20.49 -9.53
N LEU A 241 3.50 -20.00 -10.08
CA LEU A 241 2.19 -20.02 -9.45
C LEU A 241 1.29 -21.03 -10.16
N THR A 242 0.72 -21.94 -9.37
CA THR A 242 -0.26 -22.93 -9.82
C THR A 242 -1.55 -22.79 -9.01
N ILE A 243 -2.71 -22.78 -9.67
CA ILE A 243 -4.03 -22.78 -9.03
C ILE A 243 -4.83 -23.95 -9.57
N GLN A 244 -5.30 -24.82 -8.68
CA GLN A 244 -6.09 -26.02 -9.01
C GLN A 244 -7.33 -26.09 -8.14
N LYS A 245 -8.46 -26.53 -8.72
CA LYS A 245 -9.68 -26.81 -7.96
C LYS A 245 -9.59 -28.18 -7.29
N LEU A 246 -9.99 -28.23 -6.02
CA LEU A 246 -10.22 -29.46 -5.29
C LEU A 246 -11.67 -29.90 -5.49
N ASN A 247 -11.87 -31.17 -5.82
CA ASN A 247 -13.19 -31.75 -6.06
C ASN A 247 -13.89 -32.23 -4.78
N VAL A 248 -13.14 -32.26 -3.68
CA VAL A 248 -13.62 -32.57 -2.34
C VAL A 248 -13.20 -31.45 -1.38
N PRO A 249 -13.87 -31.28 -0.23
CA PRO A 249 -13.44 -30.31 0.78
C PRO A 249 -11.98 -30.56 1.19
N HIS A 250 -11.18 -29.50 1.30
CA HIS A 250 -9.75 -29.59 1.58
C HIS A 250 -9.44 -30.30 2.91
N ASP A 251 -10.32 -30.17 3.91
CA ASP A 251 -10.21 -30.88 5.20
C ASP A 251 -10.39 -32.41 5.09
N SER A 252 -10.95 -32.89 3.98
CA SER A 252 -11.12 -34.33 3.72
C SER A 252 -9.93 -34.97 3.00
N ILE A 253 -8.99 -34.15 2.52
CA ILE A 253 -7.79 -34.60 1.79
C ILE A 253 -6.69 -34.93 2.79
N SER A 254 -6.22 -36.18 2.77
CA SER A 254 -5.05 -36.56 3.54
C SER A 254 -3.78 -36.09 2.82
N PRO A 255 -2.68 -35.73 3.52
CA PRO A 255 -1.45 -35.28 2.88
C PRO A 255 -0.88 -36.28 1.85
N GLU A 256 -1.11 -37.57 2.03
CA GLU A 256 -0.70 -38.64 1.12
C GLU A 256 -1.58 -38.79 -0.14
N ASP A 257 -2.74 -38.15 -0.20
CA ASP A 257 -3.69 -38.31 -1.31
C ASP A 257 -3.24 -37.53 -2.56
N LEU A 258 -2.51 -36.43 -2.36
CA LEU A 258 -1.99 -35.58 -3.44
C LEU A 258 -0.46 -35.61 -3.47
N THR A 259 0.09 -35.76 -4.66
CA THR A 259 1.54 -35.74 -4.91
C THR A 259 1.87 -34.66 -5.93
N TRP A 260 2.86 -33.83 -5.63
CA TRP A 260 3.38 -32.86 -6.58
C TRP A 260 4.16 -33.59 -7.69
N ASP A 261 3.77 -33.34 -8.94
CA ASP A 261 4.51 -33.78 -10.13
C ASP A 261 5.40 -32.64 -10.61
N SER A 262 6.71 -32.75 -10.39
CA SER A 262 7.69 -31.72 -10.74
C SER A 262 7.92 -31.59 -12.25
N ASP A 263 7.50 -32.56 -13.07
CA ASP A 263 7.62 -32.49 -14.52
C ASP A 263 6.39 -31.78 -15.11
N LEU A 264 5.20 -32.07 -14.58
CA LEU A 264 3.93 -31.45 -14.99
C LEU A 264 3.64 -30.12 -14.27
N LYS A 265 4.39 -29.81 -13.21
CA LYS A 265 4.25 -28.58 -12.41
C LYS A 265 2.85 -28.44 -11.83
N MET A 266 2.32 -29.54 -11.30
CA MET A 266 0.96 -29.58 -10.75
C MET A 266 0.81 -30.68 -9.72
N TRP A 267 -0.21 -30.54 -8.88
CA TRP A 267 -0.65 -31.61 -8.00
C TRP A 267 -1.38 -32.68 -8.81
N THR A 268 -1.06 -33.93 -8.52
CA THR A 268 -1.69 -35.12 -9.10
C THR A 268 -2.11 -36.07 -8.00
N GLU A 269 -2.90 -37.07 -8.35
CA GLU A 269 -3.36 -38.11 -7.44
C GLU A 269 -3.04 -39.50 -8.01
N ALA A 270 -2.71 -40.45 -7.15
CA ALA A 270 -2.39 -41.81 -7.58
C ALA A 270 -3.64 -42.60 -8.00
N HIS A 271 -4.77 -42.39 -7.30
CA HIS A 271 -6.11 -42.88 -7.60
C HIS A 271 -7.06 -42.19 -6.61
N GLY A 272 -8.00 -41.38 -7.09
CA GLY A 272 -8.87 -40.63 -6.20
C GLY A 272 -9.75 -41.48 -5.28
N GLN A 273 -10.16 -40.90 -4.15
CA GLN A 273 -10.92 -41.62 -3.12
C GLN A 273 -12.25 -42.15 -3.71
N GLY A 274 -12.38 -43.47 -3.84
CA GLY A 274 -13.60 -44.08 -4.38
C GLY A 274 -13.72 -44.05 -5.91
N GLY A 275 -12.67 -43.66 -6.64
CA GLY A 275 -12.66 -43.60 -8.11
C GLY A 275 -13.16 -42.28 -8.70
N GLU A 276 -13.30 -41.24 -7.88
CA GLU A 276 -13.54 -39.86 -8.30
C GLU A 276 -12.24 -39.07 -8.12
N ASP A 277 -11.91 -38.22 -9.10
CA ASP A 277 -10.71 -37.39 -9.07
C ASP A 277 -10.80 -36.36 -7.94
N LEU A 278 -9.77 -36.24 -7.10
CA LEU A 278 -9.67 -35.32 -5.97
C LEU A 278 -9.28 -33.90 -6.40
N ILE A 279 -8.58 -33.77 -7.52
CA ILE A 279 -8.04 -32.49 -7.99
C ILE A 279 -8.14 -32.36 -9.50
N ASN A 280 -8.47 -31.16 -9.98
CA ASN A 280 -8.54 -30.87 -11.41
C ASN A 280 -7.18 -30.43 -11.98
N GLU A 281 -7.11 -30.40 -13.30
CA GLU A 281 -6.04 -29.73 -14.03
C GLU A 281 -5.93 -28.25 -13.61
N PRO A 282 -4.73 -27.65 -13.67
CA PRO A 282 -4.56 -26.25 -13.30
C PRO A 282 -5.40 -25.28 -14.13
N ILE A 283 -6.16 -24.42 -13.44
CA ILE A 283 -6.80 -23.26 -14.07
C ILE A 283 -5.78 -22.15 -14.34
N LEU A 284 -4.69 -22.14 -13.55
CA LEU A 284 -3.53 -21.29 -13.75
C LEU A 284 -2.27 -22.12 -13.51
N ASN A 285 -1.31 -22.02 -14.42
CA ASN A 285 0.01 -22.59 -14.25
C ASN A 285 1.00 -21.71 -15.02
N GLN A 286 1.69 -20.80 -14.31
CA GLN A 286 2.55 -19.78 -14.93
C GLN A 286 3.83 -19.61 -14.13
N ALA A 287 4.97 -19.60 -14.82
CA ALA A 287 6.26 -19.24 -14.24
C ALA A 287 6.67 -17.79 -14.54
N VAL A 288 7.49 -17.23 -13.65
CA VAL A 288 8.04 -15.86 -13.81
C VAL A 288 8.85 -15.72 -15.10
N TYR A 289 9.57 -16.77 -15.52
CA TYR A 289 10.35 -16.75 -16.76
C TYR A 289 9.51 -16.92 -18.04
N GLU A 290 8.24 -17.26 -17.92
CA GLU A 290 7.27 -17.34 -19.02
C GLU A 290 6.46 -16.04 -19.16
N ALA A 291 6.59 -15.13 -18.20
CA ALA A 291 5.78 -13.92 -18.11
C ALA A 291 6.11 -12.92 -19.23
N GLU A 292 5.06 -12.34 -19.82
CA GLU A 292 5.14 -11.15 -20.66
C GLU A 292 4.76 -9.90 -19.87
N ASP A 293 5.05 -8.71 -20.41
CA ASP A 293 4.59 -7.46 -19.83
C ASP A 293 3.08 -7.29 -20.02
N GLY A 294 2.32 -7.11 -18.93
CA GLY A 294 0.91 -6.74 -18.98
C GLY A 294 0.05 -7.30 -17.85
N PRO A 295 -1.19 -6.81 -17.71
CA PRO A 295 -2.10 -7.25 -16.66
C PRO A 295 -2.62 -8.66 -16.97
N GLY A 296 -2.28 -9.64 -16.11
CA GLY A 296 -2.77 -11.02 -16.22
C GLY A 296 -1.68 -12.09 -16.28
N TYR A 297 -0.42 -11.71 -16.15
CA TYR A 297 0.69 -12.63 -15.96
C TYR A 297 1.10 -12.67 -14.49
N TYR A 298 1.44 -13.86 -14.00
CA TYR A 298 2.18 -13.99 -12.75
C TYR A 298 3.62 -13.53 -12.98
N ASN A 299 4.08 -12.57 -12.17
CA ASN A 299 5.43 -12.03 -12.29
C ASN A 299 5.94 -11.54 -10.93
N ALA A 300 7.24 -11.29 -10.85
CA ALA A 300 7.82 -10.54 -9.73
C ALA A 300 8.12 -9.10 -10.13
N GLU A 301 7.85 -8.17 -9.22
CA GLU A 301 8.11 -6.74 -9.38
C GLU A 301 8.58 -6.10 -8.08
N VAL A 302 9.14 -4.89 -8.19
CA VAL A 302 9.37 -4.04 -7.03
C VAL A 302 8.04 -3.37 -6.69
N ASN A 303 7.53 -3.55 -5.48
CA ASN A 303 6.26 -2.98 -5.06
C ASN A 303 6.39 -1.52 -4.57
N VAL A 304 5.27 -0.91 -4.18
CA VAL A 304 5.25 0.46 -3.65
C VAL A 304 5.98 0.63 -2.30
N LYS A 305 6.15 -0.45 -1.53
CA LYS A 305 6.95 -0.42 -0.31
C LYS A 305 8.46 -0.54 -0.59
N GLY A 306 8.85 -0.81 -1.83
CA GLY A 306 10.24 -0.91 -2.30
C GLY A 306 10.89 -2.27 -2.05
N LYS A 307 10.10 -3.35 -2.03
CA LYS A 307 10.57 -4.75 -1.90
C LYS A 307 10.17 -5.59 -3.13
N ILE A 308 10.88 -6.70 -3.37
CA ILE A 308 10.46 -7.66 -4.40
C ILE A 308 9.28 -8.47 -3.90
N ILE A 309 8.23 -8.56 -4.73
CA ILE A 309 7.03 -9.36 -4.49
C ILE A 309 6.70 -10.16 -5.74
N TYR A 310 6.19 -11.39 -5.55
CA TYR A 310 5.57 -12.16 -6.62
C TYR A 310 4.07 -11.91 -6.58
N GLY A 311 3.50 -11.40 -7.66
CA GLY A 311 2.12 -10.98 -7.70
C GLY A 311 1.33 -11.62 -8.85
N TYR A 312 0.08 -11.95 -8.58
CA TYR A 312 -0.93 -12.27 -9.58
C TYR A 312 -2.30 -11.76 -9.15
N THR A 313 -3.00 -11.06 -10.06
CA THR A 313 -4.40 -10.69 -9.84
C THR A 313 -5.31 -11.77 -10.41
N TRP A 314 -5.83 -12.62 -9.54
CA TRP A 314 -6.80 -13.64 -9.89
C TRP A 314 -8.21 -13.06 -10.03
N LYS A 315 -8.65 -12.90 -11.28
CA LYS A 315 -10.01 -12.49 -11.63
C LYS A 315 -10.94 -13.70 -11.55
N VAL A 316 -11.35 -14.07 -10.35
CA VAL A 316 -12.15 -15.28 -10.08
C VAL A 316 -13.36 -15.36 -10.99
N ARG A 317 -14.07 -14.24 -11.22
CA ARG A 317 -15.23 -14.16 -12.12
C ARG A 317 -14.99 -14.75 -13.53
N HIS A 318 -13.75 -14.71 -14.01
CA HIS A 318 -13.37 -15.16 -15.35
C HIS A 318 -12.56 -16.45 -15.36
N LEU A 319 -11.92 -16.80 -14.24
CA LEU A 319 -11.03 -17.95 -14.14
C LEU A 319 -11.39 -18.73 -12.87
N ASN A 320 -12.43 -19.56 -12.94
CA ASN A 320 -12.82 -20.46 -11.86
C ASN A 320 -13.52 -21.68 -12.47
N GLU A 321 -13.65 -22.72 -11.68
CA GLU A 321 -14.40 -23.93 -11.96
C GLU A 321 -15.55 -24.09 -10.95
N ASP A 322 -16.32 -23.02 -10.72
CA ASP A 322 -17.39 -22.92 -9.71
C ASP A 322 -16.92 -22.81 -8.25
N VAL A 323 -17.89 -22.70 -7.34
CA VAL A 323 -17.72 -22.69 -5.88
C VAL A 323 -17.05 -23.99 -5.40
N GLY A 324 -16.28 -23.87 -4.32
CA GLY A 324 -15.54 -24.97 -3.72
C GLY A 324 -14.13 -24.54 -3.34
N ASP A 325 -13.30 -25.54 -3.05
CA ASP A 325 -11.98 -25.32 -2.50
C ASP A 325 -10.93 -25.30 -3.61
N TYR A 326 -9.93 -24.43 -3.45
CA TYR A 326 -8.86 -24.25 -4.41
C TYR A 326 -7.52 -24.33 -3.69
N ARG A 327 -6.58 -25.04 -4.30
CA ARG A 327 -5.18 -25.06 -3.88
C ARG A 327 -4.39 -24.06 -4.70
N ILE A 328 -3.78 -23.10 -4.01
CA ILE A 328 -2.85 -22.13 -4.57
C ILE A 328 -1.44 -22.58 -4.18
N THR A 329 -0.54 -22.78 -5.14
CA THR A 329 0.81 -23.30 -4.92
C THR A 329 1.84 -22.36 -5.50
N PHE A 330 2.77 -21.92 -4.67
CA PHE A 330 4.02 -21.28 -5.08
C PHE A 330 5.11 -22.35 -5.09
N SER A 331 5.75 -22.56 -6.23
CA SER A 331 6.77 -23.59 -6.40
C SER A 331 8.00 -23.02 -7.08
N LEU A 332 9.16 -23.61 -6.81
CA LEU A 332 10.43 -23.26 -7.42
C LEU A 332 10.83 -24.34 -8.42
N ASP A 333 10.82 -24.00 -9.70
CA ASP A 333 11.09 -24.94 -10.78
C ASP A 333 12.55 -25.39 -10.77
N GLN A 334 12.79 -26.69 -10.54
CA GLN A 334 14.13 -27.28 -10.61
C GLN A 334 14.71 -27.25 -12.04
N ASP A 335 13.84 -27.39 -13.03
CA ASP A 335 14.14 -27.45 -14.46
C ASP A 335 13.07 -26.65 -15.24
N GLY A 336 13.44 -26.13 -16.41
CA GLY A 336 12.54 -25.42 -17.34
C GLY A 336 12.83 -23.92 -17.50
N GLY A 337 13.50 -23.31 -16.52
CA GLY A 337 13.88 -21.89 -16.56
C GLY A 337 15.11 -21.58 -17.43
N MET A 338 15.32 -20.28 -17.68
CA MET A 338 16.50 -19.77 -18.41
C MET A 338 17.79 -19.83 -17.59
N VAL A 339 17.67 -19.97 -16.27
CA VAL A 339 18.78 -19.99 -15.30
C VAL A 339 18.59 -21.14 -14.33
N ALA A 340 19.70 -21.65 -13.79
CA ALA A 340 19.65 -22.73 -12.81
C ALA A 340 19.05 -22.25 -11.48
N LEU A 341 18.20 -23.07 -10.88
CA LEU A 341 17.65 -22.84 -9.56
C LEU A 341 18.76 -22.82 -8.48
N ASN A 342 18.73 -21.80 -7.63
CA ASN A 342 19.63 -21.64 -6.49
C ASN A 342 18.90 -21.11 -5.23
N THR A 343 17.57 -21.28 -5.19
CA THR A 343 16.69 -20.91 -4.08
C THR A 343 16.01 -22.16 -3.53
N PHE A 344 16.00 -22.34 -2.22
CA PHE A 344 15.46 -23.53 -1.58
C PHE A 344 14.67 -23.20 -0.31
N PHE A 345 13.68 -24.04 -0.01
CA PHE A 345 13.02 -24.15 1.29
C PHE A 345 13.61 -25.32 2.06
N ASP A 346 13.70 -25.19 3.38
CA ASP A 346 14.19 -26.25 4.26
C ASP A 346 13.32 -26.39 5.53
N GLU A 347 13.80 -27.16 6.50
CA GLU A 347 13.07 -27.40 7.76
C GLU A 347 13.05 -26.19 8.70
N PHE A 348 13.82 -25.14 8.41
CA PHE A 348 13.90 -23.88 9.15
C PHE A 348 13.12 -22.75 8.49
N THR A 349 12.64 -22.93 7.26
CA THR A 349 11.74 -21.98 6.61
C THR A 349 10.40 -21.89 7.37
N GLU A 350 9.98 -20.67 7.69
CA GLU A 350 8.75 -20.39 8.43
C GLU A 350 7.77 -19.56 7.59
N ILE A 351 6.46 -19.70 7.88
CA ILE A 351 5.44 -18.78 7.36
C ILE A 351 5.32 -17.58 8.30
N PHE A 352 5.43 -16.39 7.75
CA PHE A 352 5.10 -15.16 8.45
C PHE A 352 3.59 -14.97 8.45
N TYR A 353 2.98 -15.07 9.63
CA TYR A 353 1.60 -14.67 9.83
C TYR A 353 1.58 -13.24 10.36
N ALA A 354 0.79 -12.37 9.74
CA ALA A 354 0.48 -11.10 10.35
C ALA A 354 -0.26 -11.40 11.67
N VAL A 355 0.38 -11.07 12.80
CA VAL A 355 -0.33 -11.09 14.08
C VAL A 355 -1.36 -9.98 13.99
N GLU A 356 -2.63 -10.31 13.74
CA GLU A 356 -3.71 -9.40 14.07
C GLU A 356 -3.54 -9.10 15.56
N GLU A 357 -3.13 -7.87 15.91
CA GLU A 357 -3.06 -7.47 17.30
C GLU A 357 -4.48 -7.61 17.85
N GLU A 358 -4.72 -8.69 18.57
CA GLU A 358 -5.87 -8.82 19.45
C GLU A 358 -5.91 -7.55 20.28
N ASP A 359 -6.95 -6.74 20.08
CA ASP A 359 -7.36 -5.67 20.99
C ASP A 359 -7.64 -6.30 22.36
N ALA A 360 -6.57 -6.56 23.10
CA ALA A 360 -6.54 -6.96 24.47
C ALA A 360 -6.91 -5.74 25.32
N LYS A 361 -8.19 -5.34 25.30
CA LYS A 361 -8.93 -4.70 26.40
C LYS A 361 -10.37 -4.35 25.99
N ILE A 362 -11.29 -5.14 26.54
CA ILE A 362 -12.63 -4.83 27.07
C ILE A 362 -13.65 -5.87 26.57
N ALA A 363 -13.56 -7.08 27.11
CA ALA A 363 -14.72 -7.97 27.24
C ALA A 363 -14.63 -8.86 28.49
N SER A 364 -13.92 -8.43 29.53
CA SER A 364 -14.09 -9.00 30.87
C SER A 364 -15.17 -8.22 31.61
N THR A 365 -16.45 -8.44 31.26
CA THR A 365 -17.59 -8.49 32.19
C THR A 365 -18.92 -8.51 31.45
N ALA A 366 -19.74 -9.49 31.82
CA ALA A 366 -21.20 -9.62 31.63
C ALA A 366 -21.69 -10.09 30.25
N HIS A 367 -21.91 -11.39 30.10
CA HIS A 367 -23.21 -11.98 30.46
C HIS A 367 -23.13 -13.52 30.47
N GLU A 368 -23.44 -14.12 31.62
CA GLU A 368 -24.04 -15.46 31.67
C GLU A 368 -25.50 -15.36 31.18
N ASP A 369 -26.03 -16.50 30.71
CA ASP A 369 -27.40 -16.85 30.27
C ASP A 369 -27.73 -16.86 28.76
N ASP A 370 -27.80 -18.11 28.27
CA ASP A 370 -28.93 -18.74 27.55
C ASP A 370 -29.31 -18.32 26.12
N GLY A 371 -28.99 -19.21 25.16
CA GLY A 371 -29.73 -19.32 23.91
C GLY A 371 -29.01 -20.12 22.82
N GLU A 372 -29.51 -21.32 22.51
CA GLU A 372 -29.18 -22.06 21.30
C GLU A 372 -29.37 -21.20 20.03
N GLY A 373 -28.37 -21.21 19.15
CA GLY A 373 -28.53 -20.82 17.74
C GLY A 373 -27.32 -20.08 17.17
N ASP A 374 -26.76 -20.66 16.12
CA ASP A 374 -25.82 -20.06 15.15
C ASP A 374 -24.34 -20.07 15.56
N ASP A 375 -23.75 -21.26 15.44
CA ASP A 375 -22.33 -21.51 15.22
C ASP A 375 -21.89 -20.94 13.85
N GLY A 376 -21.94 -19.61 13.73
CA GLY A 376 -21.19 -18.87 12.73
C GLY A 376 -19.70 -18.91 13.06
N GLU A 377 -19.05 -20.05 12.80
CA GLU A 377 -17.59 -20.11 12.73
C GLU A 377 -17.13 -19.08 11.69
N GLN A 378 -16.54 -18.00 12.20
CA GLN A 378 -15.98 -16.91 11.41
C GLN A 378 -14.98 -17.50 10.43
N SER A 379 -15.32 -17.41 9.14
CA SER A 379 -14.47 -17.56 7.95
C SER A 379 -13.00 -17.33 8.27
N LYS A 380 -12.23 -18.39 8.51
CA LYS A 380 -10.77 -18.33 8.54
C LYS A 380 -10.32 -18.50 7.10
N GLY A 381 -9.48 -17.60 6.60
CA GLY A 381 -8.87 -17.77 5.28
C GLY A 381 -7.95 -18.99 5.25
N GLY A 382 -7.14 -19.09 4.19
CA GLY A 382 -6.31 -20.27 4.01
C GLY A 382 -5.14 -20.34 5.00
N VAL A 383 -4.68 -21.58 5.28
CA VAL A 383 -3.47 -21.83 6.07
C VAL A 383 -2.35 -22.30 5.16
N ALA A 384 -1.25 -21.56 5.13
CA ALA A 384 -0.09 -21.91 4.32
C ALA A 384 0.66 -23.12 4.89
N LYS A 385 1.14 -23.98 3.99
CA LYS A 385 1.94 -25.17 4.27
C LYS A 385 3.22 -25.10 3.45
N ILE A 386 4.31 -25.64 3.97
CA ILE A 386 5.61 -25.72 3.30
C ILE A 386 5.91 -27.19 3.01
N ASP A 387 6.34 -27.50 1.80
CA ASP A 387 6.89 -28.79 1.39
C ASP A 387 8.32 -28.58 0.88
N PRO A 388 9.32 -28.69 1.77
CA PRO A 388 10.72 -28.52 1.41
C PRO A 388 11.23 -29.58 0.43
N VAL A 389 10.62 -30.77 0.39
CA VAL A 389 11.07 -31.86 -0.48
C VAL A 389 10.81 -31.51 -1.94
N ASN A 390 9.66 -30.89 -2.21
CA ASN A 390 9.26 -30.45 -3.55
C ASN A 390 9.57 -28.97 -3.81
N ASN A 391 10.24 -28.29 -2.87
CA ASN A 391 10.60 -26.88 -2.93
C ASN A 391 9.40 -25.96 -3.25
N LEU A 392 8.30 -26.19 -2.53
CA LEU A 392 7.05 -25.45 -2.72
C LEU A 392 6.41 -25.07 -1.38
N THR A 393 5.50 -24.11 -1.46
CA THR A 393 4.55 -23.76 -0.41
C THR A 393 3.17 -23.65 -1.05
N TYR A 394 2.12 -23.99 -0.30
CA TYR A 394 0.76 -23.96 -0.81
C TYR A 394 -0.24 -23.62 0.28
N MET A 395 -1.40 -23.14 -0.15
CA MET A 395 -2.52 -22.80 0.70
C MET A 395 -3.80 -23.28 0.04
N ASP A 396 -4.73 -23.79 0.84
CA ASP A 396 -6.07 -24.14 0.41
C ASP A 396 -7.03 -23.02 0.83
N ILE A 397 -7.86 -22.51 -0.09
CA ILE A 397 -8.88 -21.48 0.17
C ILE A 397 -10.26 -21.91 -0.31
N THR A 398 -11.31 -21.35 0.29
CA THR A 398 -12.70 -21.62 -0.09
C THR A 398 -13.29 -20.48 -0.91
N LEU A 399 -13.83 -20.78 -2.10
CA LEU A 399 -14.66 -19.85 -2.86
C LEU A 399 -16.14 -20.10 -2.56
N LYS A 400 -16.90 -19.07 -2.20
CA LYS A 400 -18.33 -19.13 -1.84
C LYS A 400 -19.24 -18.56 -2.93
N GLU A 401 -20.50 -19.02 -2.95
CA GLU A 401 -21.56 -18.35 -3.73
C GLU A 401 -21.70 -16.91 -3.24
N GLY A 402 -21.70 -15.95 -4.17
CA GLY A 402 -21.61 -14.54 -3.82
C GLY A 402 -22.79 -14.03 -2.98
N GLY A 403 -22.55 -13.76 -1.71
CA GLY A 403 -23.15 -12.63 -1.00
C GLY A 403 -22.30 -11.40 -1.33
N GLY A 404 -22.84 -10.44 -2.09
CA GLY A 404 -22.13 -9.20 -2.38
C GLY A 404 -21.71 -8.54 -1.06
N GLY A 405 -20.40 -8.35 -0.87
CA GLY A 405 -19.87 -7.61 0.26
C GLY A 405 -20.59 -6.28 0.37
N GLN A 406 -21.33 -6.10 1.45
CA GLN A 406 -22.03 -4.87 1.77
C GLN A 406 -20.96 -3.84 2.13
N GLY A 407 -20.48 -3.10 1.12
CA GLY A 407 -19.65 -1.94 1.34
C GLY A 407 -20.35 -1.02 2.35
N GLY A 408 -19.67 -0.76 3.46
CA GLY A 408 -20.12 0.09 4.54
C GLY A 408 -20.34 1.52 4.06
N GLY A 409 -21.53 1.80 3.54
CA GLY A 409 -22.02 3.15 3.27
C GLY A 409 -22.47 3.80 4.57
N GLY A 410 -21.50 4.37 5.29
CA GLY A 410 -21.76 5.29 6.40
C GLY A 410 -22.63 6.46 5.94
N GLY A 411 -23.70 6.71 6.67
CA GLY A 411 -24.75 7.63 6.28
C GLY A 411 -24.36 9.11 6.35
N SER A 412 -25.14 9.92 5.63
CA SER A 412 -25.36 11.32 5.98
C SER A 412 -26.86 11.54 6.12
N GLY A 413 -27.28 11.80 7.34
CA GLY A 413 -28.64 12.23 7.64
C GLY A 413 -28.90 13.68 7.21
N GLN A 414 -30.18 14.01 7.36
CA GLN A 414 -30.74 15.34 7.63
C GLN A 414 -31.32 16.12 6.43
N GLY A 415 -32.65 16.07 6.35
CA GLY A 415 -33.46 16.93 5.49
C GLY A 415 -34.94 16.89 5.88
N ASN A 416 -35.26 17.25 7.13
CA ASN A 416 -36.64 17.52 7.54
C ASN A 416 -37.07 18.90 7.03
N CYS A 417 -37.84 18.97 5.95
CA CYS A 417 -38.57 20.16 5.50
C CYS A 417 -39.86 19.73 4.78
N GLY A 418 -41.00 20.08 5.35
CA GLY A 418 -42.33 19.66 4.91
C GLY A 418 -42.75 20.19 3.53
N GLY A 419 -43.60 19.40 2.89
CA GLY A 419 -44.28 19.76 1.64
C GLY A 419 -45.63 19.06 1.58
N SER A 420 -46.67 19.81 1.92
CA SER A 420 -48.08 19.45 1.78
C SER A 420 -48.43 19.21 0.31
N GLY A 421 -49.20 18.16 0.02
CA GLY A 421 -49.65 17.86 -1.35
C GLY A 421 -50.56 16.65 -1.43
N GLY A 422 -51.72 16.71 -0.75
CA GLY A 422 -52.76 15.71 -0.87
C GLY A 422 -53.40 15.70 -2.26
N GLY A 423 -53.49 14.52 -2.87
CA GLY A 423 -54.16 14.32 -4.15
C GLY A 423 -54.54 12.86 -4.39
N GLY A 424 -55.82 12.54 -4.14
CA GLY A 424 -56.65 11.79 -5.09
C GLY A 424 -56.73 10.26 -5.01
N GLY A 425 -57.93 9.79 -4.64
CA GLY A 425 -58.55 8.52 -5.09
C GLY A 425 -58.20 7.29 -4.24
N GLY A 426 -59.11 6.42 -3.82
CA GLY A 426 -60.52 6.18 -4.14
C GLY A 426 -60.77 4.66 -4.06
N GLY A 427 -61.92 4.22 -3.52
CA GLY A 427 -62.38 2.82 -3.45
C GLY A 427 -62.36 2.27 -2.02
N ASP A 428 -63.44 2.25 -1.22
CA ASP A 428 -64.70 1.48 -1.36
C ASP A 428 -64.47 0.00 -1.70
N HIS A 429 -64.60 -0.88 -0.69
CA HIS A 429 -65.74 -1.79 -0.55
C HIS A 429 -65.56 -2.80 0.60
N HIS A 430 -66.55 -2.75 1.51
CA HIS A 430 -67.05 -3.78 2.45
C HIS A 430 -66.27 -4.15 3.72
#